data_AF-A0A7Y1Y2P6-F1
#
_entry.id   AF-A0A7Y1Y2P6-F1
#
_cell.length_a   1.000
_cell.length_b   1.000
_cell.length_c   1.000
_cell.angle_alpha   90.00
_cell.angle_beta   90.00
_cell.angle_gamma   90.00
#
_symmetry.space_group_name_H-M   'P 1'
#
loop_
_entity.id
_entity.type
_entity.pdbx_description
1 polymer ?
#
loop_
_entity_poly.entity_id
_entity_poly.type
_entity_poly.pdbx_seq_one_letter_code
_entity_poly.pdbx_strand_id
1 'polypeptide(L)'
;MNAEANKVEESVSVREGDLFEPLRGERFDVIISNPPCMPVPKPWHSKEWSMRLAVDGGDDGADLYVPLLTSAPDFLNPSGKLYIPIPKWSNWRRIEHLLNAHYEWSKVEATLVPYWLTRYGDEFVEHIHRLLDSGVVEYDTFADGGLVAPVFLAEATPR
;
A
#
# COMPACT_ATOMS: atom_id res chain seq x y z
N MET A 1 22.26 -0.15 10.54
CA MET A 1 21.13 0.08 9.60
C MET A 1 21.39 -0.66 8.27
N ASN A 2 20.38 -1.00 7.47
CA ASN A 2 20.60 -1.67 6.17
C ASN A 2 21.50 -0.84 5.24
N ALA A 3 21.42 0.50 5.26
CA ALA A 3 22.27 1.36 4.45
C ALA A 3 23.78 1.17 4.76
N GLU A 4 24.15 1.19 6.05
CA GLU A 4 25.54 0.96 6.50
C GLU A 4 26.02 -0.45 6.14
N ALA A 5 25.16 -1.46 6.36
CA ALA A 5 25.49 -2.84 6.02
C ALA A 5 25.77 -3.04 4.52
N ASN A 6 25.17 -2.17 3.67
CA ASN A 6 25.35 -2.17 2.22
C ASN A 6 26.29 -1.06 1.71
N LYS A 7 26.91 -0.26 2.60
CA LYS A 7 27.86 0.81 2.28
C LYS A 7 27.29 1.90 1.35
N VAL A 8 26.05 2.31 1.60
CA VAL A 8 25.33 3.35 0.82
C VAL A 8 24.83 4.50 1.69
N GLU A 9 25.28 4.59 2.93
CA GLU A 9 24.87 5.60 3.91
C GLU A 9 25.11 7.05 3.44
N GLU A 10 26.11 7.30 2.60
CA GLU A 10 26.36 8.62 2.01
C GLU A 10 25.31 9.03 0.96
N SER A 11 24.57 8.06 0.42
CA SER A 11 23.53 8.26 -0.60
C SER A 11 22.10 8.07 -0.06
N VAL A 12 21.95 7.77 1.23
CA VAL A 12 20.65 7.51 1.86
C VAL A 12 20.43 8.46 3.03
N SER A 13 19.41 9.32 2.92
CA SER A 13 18.92 10.12 4.04
C SER A 13 17.68 9.47 4.64
N VAL A 14 17.72 9.13 5.93
CA VAL A 14 16.56 8.57 6.66
C VAL A 14 15.95 9.66 7.53
N ARG A 15 14.63 9.85 7.40
CA ARG A 15 13.84 10.76 8.22
C ARG A 15 12.72 9.99 8.90
N GLU A 16 12.47 10.31 10.17
CA GLU A 16 11.32 9.80 10.92
C GLU A 16 10.19 10.83 10.88
N GLY A 17 8.99 10.40 10.54
CA GLY A 17 7.81 11.27 10.48
C GLY A 17 6.63 10.59 9.80
N ASP A 18 5.52 11.32 9.73
CA ASP A 18 4.30 10.88 9.06
C ASP A 18 4.33 11.28 7.58
N LEU A 19 4.33 10.28 6.69
CA LEU A 19 4.33 10.46 5.24
C LEU A 19 5.32 11.54 4.76
N PHE A 20 4.80 12.67 4.28
CA PHE A 20 5.58 13.76 3.69
C PHE A 20 5.94 14.87 4.67
N GLU A 21 5.50 14.80 5.93
CA GLU A 21 5.83 15.81 6.95
C GLU A 21 7.33 16.12 7.07
N PRO A 22 8.24 15.12 7.08
CA PRO A 22 9.67 15.41 7.20
C PRO A 22 10.31 15.91 5.90
N LEU A 23 9.56 15.97 4.79
CA LEU A 23 10.04 16.30 3.44
C LEU A 23 9.52 17.66 2.95
N ARG A 24 8.92 18.47 3.84
CA ARG A 24 8.32 19.76 3.49
C ARG A 24 9.33 20.68 2.81
N GLY A 25 8.97 21.15 1.61
CA GLY A 25 9.81 22.03 0.79
C GLY A 25 10.73 21.28 -0.17
N GLU A 26 10.77 19.95 -0.11
CA GLU A 26 11.52 19.11 -1.04
C GLU A 26 10.62 18.61 -2.18
N ARG A 27 11.22 18.36 -3.34
CA ARG A 27 10.56 17.74 -4.49
C ARG A 27 11.46 16.67 -5.10
N PHE A 28 10.85 15.64 -5.63
CA PHE A 28 11.52 14.45 -6.13
C PHE A 28 11.12 14.17 -7.59
N ASP A 29 12.06 13.64 -8.37
CA ASP A 29 11.75 13.13 -9.71
C ASP A 29 10.96 11.81 -9.65
N VAL A 30 11.17 11.04 -8.58
CA VAL A 30 10.51 9.76 -8.36
C VAL A 30 10.13 9.63 -6.89
N ILE A 31 8.87 9.27 -6.64
CA ILE A 31 8.39 8.79 -5.34
C ILE A 31 8.04 7.32 -5.49
N ILE A 32 8.57 6.48 -4.59
CA ILE A 32 8.22 5.06 -4.50
C ILE A 32 7.70 4.82 -3.09
N SER A 33 6.53 4.21 -2.96
CA SER A 33 6.00 3.84 -1.66
C SER A 33 5.33 2.49 -1.71
N ASN A 34 5.46 1.74 -0.61
CA ASN A 34 4.72 0.51 -0.36
C ASN A 34 3.97 0.69 0.96
N PRO A 35 2.84 1.42 0.96
CA PRO A 35 2.14 1.72 2.20
C PRO A 35 1.47 0.46 2.78
N PRO A 36 1.26 0.41 4.11
CA PRO A 36 0.38 -0.57 4.74
C PRO A 36 -0.97 -0.67 4.02
N CYS A 37 -1.41 -1.89 3.75
CA CYS A 37 -2.53 -2.15 2.84
C CYS A 37 -3.44 -3.30 3.26
N MET A 38 -3.26 -3.86 4.46
CA MET A 38 -4.14 -4.92 4.95
C MET A 38 -5.46 -4.32 5.46
N PRO A 39 -6.62 -4.87 5.06
CA PRO A 39 -7.87 -4.55 5.72
C PRO A 39 -7.87 -5.16 7.12
N VAL A 40 -7.87 -4.30 8.14
CA VAL A 40 -7.81 -4.68 9.55
C VAL A 40 -9.13 -4.29 10.22
N PRO A 41 -9.90 -5.26 10.76
CA PRO A 41 -11.13 -4.95 11.48
C PRO A 41 -10.84 -4.11 12.71
N LYS A 42 -11.80 -3.32 13.18
CA LYS A 42 -11.68 -2.55 14.43
C LYS A 42 -12.73 -3.00 15.47
N PRO A 43 -12.33 -3.36 16.70
CA PRO A 43 -10.94 -3.47 17.17
C PRO A 43 -10.27 -4.76 16.64
N TRP A 44 -8.99 -4.67 16.25
CA TRP A 44 -8.14 -5.84 16.03
C TRP A 44 -7.07 -5.89 17.11
N HIS A 45 -7.03 -6.99 17.84
CA HIS A 45 -6.12 -7.19 18.96
C HIS A 45 -4.84 -7.89 18.51
N SER A 46 -4.01 -7.23 17.69
CA SER A 46 -2.64 -7.70 17.50
C SER A 46 -1.85 -7.53 18.79
N LYS A 47 -1.03 -8.52 19.13
CA LYS A 47 -0.16 -8.45 20.33
C LYS A 47 1.08 -7.58 20.09
N GLU A 48 1.39 -7.23 18.84
CA GLU A 48 2.61 -6.50 18.44
C GLU A 48 2.27 -5.20 17.71
N TRP A 49 2.56 -4.07 18.36
CA TRP A 49 2.32 -2.71 17.84
C TRP A 49 3.07 -2.42 16.53
N SER A 50 4.33 -2.87 16.41
CA SER A 50 5.15 -2.67 15.21
C SER A 50 4.59 -3.38 13.99
N MET A 51 4.07 -4.60 14.17
CA MET A 51 3.37 -5.34 13.12
C MET A 51 2.12 -4.59 12.67
N ARG A 52 1.38 -3.98 13.60
CA ARG A 52 0.21 -3.18 13.27
C ARG A 52 0.57 -1.99 12.38
N LEU A 53 1.58 -1.19 12.74
CA LEU A 53 2.00 -0.05 11.91
C LEU A 53 2.45 -0.46 10.50
N ALA A 54 3.06 -1.63 10.34
CA ALA A 54 3.56 -2.10 9.05
C ALA A 54 2.46 -2.64 8.11
N VAL A 55 1.31 -3.07 8.65
CA VAL A 55 0.28 -3.77 7.87
C VAL A 55 -1.09 -3.08 7.86
N ASP A 56 -1.45 -2.33 8.91
CA ASP A 56 -2.77 -1.73 9.09
C ASP A 56 -3.06 -0.68 8.02
N GLY A 57 -3.84 -1.08 7.01
CA GLY A 57 -4.34 -0.23 5.95
C GLY A 57 -5.75 0.29 6.22
N GLY A 58 -6.25 0.17 7.46
CA GLY A 58 -7.62 0.55 7.81
C GLY A 58 -8.67 -0.53 7.53
N ASP A 59 -9.95 -0.16 7.58
CA ASP A 59 -11.07 -1.12 7.46
C ASP A 59 -11.19 -1.75 6.06
N ASP A 60 -10.64 -1.10 5.03
CA ASP A 60 -10.69 -1.58 3.65
C ASP A 60 -9.29 -1.71 3.01
N GLY A 61 -8.23 -1.51 3.80
CA GLY A 61 -6.84 -1.58 3.33
C GLY A 61 -6.37 -0.39 2.50
N ALA A 62 -7.19 0.66 2.30
CA ALA A 62 -6.85 1.80 1.46
C ALA A 62 -6.63 3.13 2.23
N ASP A 63 -6.67 3.13 3.57
CA ASP A 63 -6.67 4.38 4.35
C ASP A 63 -5.41 5.22 4.15
N LEU A 64 -4.21 4.60 4.09
CA LEU A 64 -2.96 5.33 3.84
C LEU A 64 -2.73 5.70 2.37
N TYR A 65 -3.44 5.07 1.44
CA TYR A 65 -3.37 5.48 0.03
C TYR A 65 -4.01 6.85 -0.19
N VAL A 66 -5.04 7.20 0.60
CA VAL A 66 -5.73 8.49 0.47
C VAL A 66 -4.77 9.67 0.66
N PRO A 67 -4.18 9.89 1.85
CA PRO A 67 -3.29 11.02 2.07
C PRO A 67 -2.02 10.95 1.20
N LEU A 68 -1.55 9.75 0.86
CA LEU A 68 -0.39 9.57 -0.01
C LEU A 68 -0.70 10.07 -1.43
N LEU A 69 -1.76 9.58 -2.05
CA LEU A 69 -2.13 9.93 -3.43
C LEU A 69 -2.65 11.37 -3.55
N THR A 70 -3.23 11.95 -2.50
CA THR A 70 -3.65 13.36 -2.56
C THR A 70 -2.49 14.32 -2.35
N SER A 71 -1.45 13.93 -1.61
CA SER A 71 -0.34 14.84 -1.25
C SER A 71 0.87 14.70 -2.17
N ALA A 72 1.13 13.51 -2.73
CA ALA A 72 2.31 13.27 -3.55
C ALA A 72 2.52 14.27 -4.72
N PRO A 73 1.49 14.84 -5.38
CA PRO A 73 1.70 15.86 -6.42
C PRO A 73 2.49 17.09 -5.92
N ASP A 74 2.34 17.47 -4.66
CA ASP A 74 3.05 18.62 -4.06
C ASP A 74 4.55 18.34 -3.83
N PHE A 75 4.95 17.07 -3.87
CA PHE A 75 6.33 16.61 -3.63
C PHE A 75 6.99 16.06 -4.89
N LEU A 76 6.33 16.11 -6.05
CA LEU A 76 6.93 15.73 -7.33
C LEU A 76 7.44 16.95 -8.10
N ASN A 77 8.57 16.80 -8.77
CA ASN A 77 9.00 17.73 -9.80
C ASN A 77 8.05 17.68 -11.02
N PRO A 78 8.06 18.68 -11.91
CA PRO A 78 7.40 18.57 -13.21
C PRO A 78 7.83 17.28 -13.92
N SER A 79 6.87 16.52 -14.44
CA SER A 79 7.10 15.18 -15.04
C SER A 79 7.59 14.10 -14.08
N GLY A 80 7.62 14.37 -12.77
CA GLY A 80 7.95 13.39 -11.75
C GLY A 80 6.93 12.25 -11.72
N LYS A 81 7.39 11.07 -11.28
CA LYS A 81 6.59 9.85 -11.27
C LYS A 81 6.40 9.29 -9.87
N LEU A 82 5.20 8.78 -9.63
CA LEU A 82 4.86 7.96 -8.48
C LEU A 82 4.79 6.49 -8.90
N TYR A 83 5.45 5.63 -8.13
CA TYR A 83 5.33 4.18 -8.22
C TYR A 83 4.74 3.62 -6.94
N ILE A 84 3.61 2.92 -7.05
CA ILE A 84 2.90 2.37 -5.89
C ILE A 84 2.32 0.99 -6.22
N PRO A 85 2.60 -0.06 -5.42
CA PRO A 85 1.94 -1.34 -5.57
C PRO A 85 0.48 -1.21 -5.10
N ILE A 86 -0.42 -1.87 -5.82
CA ILE A 86 -1.85 -1.89 -5.54
C ILE A 86 -2.24 -3.35 -5.43
N PRO A 87 -2.38 -3.86 -4.19
CA PRO A 87 -2.85 -5.20 -3.97
C PRO A 87 -4.37 -5.26 -4.05
N LYS A 88 -4.86 -6.28 -4.73
CA LYS A 88 -6.29 -6.56 -4.82
C LYS A 88 -6.93 -6.97 -3.49
N TRP A 89 -6.15 -7.31 -2.46
CA TRP A 89 -6.64 -7.49 -1.09
C TRP A 89 -6.95 -6.18 -0.34
N SER A 90 -6.63 -5.03 -0.93
CA SER A 90 -7.10 -3.72 -0.45
C SER A 90 -8.25 -3.24 -1.32
N ASN A 91 -8.92 -2.16 -0.92
CA ASN A 91 -9.93 -1.47 -1.73
C ASN A 91 -9.29 -0.79 -2.95
N TRP A 92 -8.86 -1.63 -3.88
CA TRP A 92 -8.14 -1.25 -5.08
C TRP A 92 -8.97 -0.36 -5.99
N ARG A 93 -10.31 -0.44 -5.91
CA ARG A 93 -11.24 0.46 -6.63
C ARG A 93 -11.22 1.87 -6.07
N ARG A 94 -11.14 2.03 -4.74
CA ARG A 94 -10.96 3.34 -4.10
C ARG A 94 -9.59 3.94 -4.46
N ILE A 95 -8.55 3.12 -4.48
CA ILE A 95 -7.21 3.52 -4.90
C ILE A 95 -7.19 3.93 -6.39
N GLU A 96 -7.80 3.13 -7.25
CA GLU A 96 -7.95 3.42 -8.68
C GLU A 96 -8.74 4.71 -8.93
N HIS A 97 -9.79 4.96 -8.15
CA HIS A 97 -10.56 6.20 -8.22
C HIS A 97 -9.67 7.42 -7.91
N LEU A 98 -8.85 7.35 -6.86
CA LEU A 98 -7.90 8.42 -6.51
C LEU A 98 -6.85 8.62 -7.62
N LEU A 99 -6.32 7.54 -8.17
CA LEU A 99 -5.39 7.62 -9.30
C LEU A 99 -6.02 8.30 -10.51
N ASN A 100 -7.25 7.91 -10.87
CA ASN A 100 -7.99 8.52 -11.98
C ASN A 100 -8.31 10.00 -11.75
N ALA A 101 -8.50 10.42 -10.49
CA ALA A 101 -8.80 11.80 -10.13
C ALA A 101 -7.58 12.72 -10.21
N HIS A 102 -6.38 12.23 -9.86
CA HIS A 102 -5.20 13.06 -9.67
C HIS A 102 -4.06 12.81 -10.67
N TYR A 103 -4.09 11.70 -11.41
CA TYR A 103 -2.95 11.25 -12.22
C TYR A 103 -3.36 10.79 -13.62
N GLU A 104 -2.42 10.91 -14.56
CA GLU A 104 -2.33 10.01 -15.70
C GLU A 104 -1.51 8.79 -15.24
N TRP A 105 -2.06 7.57 -15.38
CA TRP A 105 -1.41 6.40 -14.83
C TRP A 105 -1.61 5.16 -15.69
N SER A 106 -0.73 4.18 -15.48
CA SER A 106 -0.81 2.87 -16.11
C SER A 106 -0.35 1.76 -15.18
N LYS A 107 -0.84 0.55 -15.42
CA LYS A 107 -0.33 -0.67 -14.78
C LYS A 107 0.91 -1.14 -15.55
N VAL A 108 2.06 -1.19 -14.87
CA VAL A 108 3.34 -1.55 -15.51
C VAL A 108 3.77 -2.99 -15.27
N GLU A 109 3.41 -3.57 -14.13
CA GLU A 109 3.73 -4.96 -13.79
C GLU A 109 2.63 -5.55 -12.89
N ALA A 110 2.50 -6.88 -12.89
CA ALA A 110 1.68 -7.61 -11.93
C ALA A 110 2.32 -8.92 -11.52
N THR A 111 2.14 -9.27 -10.26
CA THR A 111 2.52 -10.56 -9.70
C THR A 111 1.40 -11.09 -8.82
N LEU A 112 1.49 -12.38 -8.50
CA LEU A 112 0.57 -13.08 -7.59
C LEU A 112 1.29 -13.28 -6.27
N VAL A 113 0.71 -12.78 -5.18
CA VAL A 113 1.31 -12.89 -3.84
C VAL A 113 0.50 -13.86 -2.98
N PRO A 114 1.10 -14.97 -2.51
CA PRO A 114 0.46 -15.89 -1.59
C PRO A 114 0.09 -15.22 -0.27
N TYR A 115 -1.06 -15.59 0.27
CA TYR A 115 -1.59 -15.02 1.51
C TYR A 115 -2.15 -16.11 2.44
N TRP A 116 -1.77 -16.04 3.73
CA TRP A 116 -2.21 -16.98 4.77
C TRP A 116 -3.04 -16.26 5.84
N LEU A 117 -4.34 -16.10 5.59
CA LEU A 117 -5.27 -15.40 6.49
C LEU A 117 -5.29 -15.98 7.91
N THR A 118 -5.10 -17.29 8.05
CA THR A 118 -5.16 -18.01 9.34
C THR A 118 -4.11 -17.54 10.34
N ARG A 119 -3.09 -16.80 9.91
CA ARG A 119 -2.08 -16.20 10.80
C ARG A 119 -2.63 -15.03 11.64
N TYR A 120 -3.81 -14.50 11.31
CA TYR A 120 -4.34 -13.25 11.88
C TYR A 120 -5.56 -13.43 12.80
N GLY A 121 -6.07 -14.66 12.95
CA GLY A 121 -7.20 -15.01 13.81
C GLY A 121 -8.57 -14.91 13.12
N ASP A 122 -9.60 -15.44 13.79
CA ASP A 122 -10.94 -15.63 13.20
C ASP A 122 -11.62 -14.30 12.84
N GLU A 123 -11.52 -13.29 13.69
CA GLU A 123 -12.09 -11.95 13.44
C GLU A 123 -11.55 -11.32 12.14
N PHE A 124 -10.25 -11.53 11.86
CA PHE A 124 -9.62 -11.06 10.63
C PHE A 124 -10.15 -11.81 9.42
N VAL A 125 -10.27 -13.14 9.52
CA VAL A 125 -10.80 -13.99 8.45
C VAL A 125 -12.24 -13.61 8.11
N GLU A 126 -13.10 -13.46 9.12
CA GLU A 126 -14.51 -13.04 8.95
C GLU A 126 -14.62 -11.66 8.28
N HIS A 127 -13.76 -10.73 8.68
CA HIS A 127 -13.70 -9.40 8.09
C HIS A 127 -13.34 -9.45 6.60
N ILE A 128 -12.31 -10.22 6.23
CA ILE A 128 -11.92 -10.39 4.82
C ILE A 128 -13.03 -11.07 4.02
N HIS A 129 -13.72 -12.07 4.57
CA HIS A 129 -14.87 -12.68 3.89
C HIS A 129 -15.99 -11.68 3.60
N ARG A 130 -16.33 -10.77 4.53
CA ARG A 130 -17.31 -9.70 4.23
C ARG A 130 -16.85 -8.79 3.09
N LEU A 131 -15.56 -8.44 3.05
CA LEU A 131 -15.03 -7.58 2.00
C LEU A 131 -15.01 -8.29 0.65
N LEU A 132 -14.75 -9.60 0.64
CA LEU A 132 -14.86 -10.45 -0.55
C LEU A 132 -16.32 -10.49 -1.05
N ASP A 133 -17.28 -10.76 -0.16
CA ASP A 133 -18.71 -10.85 -0.51
C ASP A 133 -19.27 -9.53 -1.05
N SER A 134 -18.70 -8.39 -0.62
CA SER A 134 -19.07 -7.06 -1.11
C SER A 134 -18.27 -6.59 -2.33
N GLY A 135 -17.27 -7.37 -2.78
CA GLY A 135 -16.43 -7.03 -3.94
C GLY A 135 -15.46 -5.87 -3.69
N VAL A 136 -15.19 -5.53 -2.43
CA VAL A 136 -14.20 -4.50 -2.04
C VAL A 136 -12.78 -5.00 -2.29
N VAL A 137 -12.54 -6.28 -2.02
CA VAL A 137 -11.27 -6.97 -2.21
C VAL A 137 -11.44 -8.15 -3.16
N GLU A 138 -10.36 -8.56 -3.82
CA GLU A 138 -10.33 -9.70 -4.73
C GLU A 138 -9.17 -10.62 -4.36
N TYR A 139 -9.47 -11.91 -4.20
CA TYR A 139 -8.51 -12.97 -3.99
C TYR A 139 -8.84 -14.14 -4.92
N ASP A 140 -7.81 -14.83 -5.38
CA ASP A 140 -7.88 -16.13 -6.04
C ASP A 140 -7.50 -17.24 -5.05
N THR A 141 -7.85 -18.48 -5.38
CA THR A 141 -7.53 -19.66 -4.56
C THR A 141 -6.53 -20.57 -5.27
N PHE A 142 -5.52 -21.06 -4.55
CA PHE A 142 -4.71 -22.20 -4.95
C PHE A 142 -5.52 -23.51 -4.88
N ALA A 143 -5.05 -24.53 -5.60
CA ALA A 143 -5.66 -25.86 -5.61
C ALA A 143 -5.67 -26.56 -4.23
N ASP A 144 -4.82 -26.13 -3.30
CA ASP A 144 -4.74 -26.64 -1.92
C ASP A 144 -5.55 -25.81 -0.91
N GLY A 145 -6.30 -24.81 -1.38
CA GLY A 145 -7.11 -23.93 -0.54
C GLY A 145 -6.36 -22.72 0.04
N GLY A 146 -5.08 -22.50 -0.32
CA GLY A 146 -4.39 -21.24 -0.01
C GLY A 146 -4.98 -20.06 -0.81
N LEU A 147 -4.86 -18.84 -0.29
CA LEU A 147 -5.26 -17.63 -1.02
C LEU A 147 -4.08 -16.98 -1.72
N VAL A 148 -4.35 -16.35 -2.85
CA VAL A 148 -3.40 -15.54 -3.59
C VAL A 148 -4.12 -14.28 -4.04
N ALA A 149 -3.46 -13.12 -4.04
CA ALA A 149 -4.05 -11.95 -4.67
C ALA A 149 -3.08 -11.34 -5.68
N PRO A 150 -3.62 -10.80 -6.79
CA PRO A 150 -2.86 -9.96 -7.69
C PRO A 150 -2.40 -8.70 -6.96
N VAL A 151 -1.13 -8.36 -7.14
CA VAL A 151 -0.57 -7.05 -6.82
C VAL A 151 -0.02 -6.48 -8.11
N PHE A 152 -0.43 -5.26 -8.45
CA PHE A 152 0.09 -4.58 -9.62
C PHE A 152 0.79 -3.28 -9.26
N LEU A 153 1.85 -2.95 -9.99
CA LEU A 153 2.54 -1.68 -9.83
C LEU A 153 1.85 -0.64 -10.72
N ALA A 154 1.41 0.46 -10.11
CA ALA A 154 0.96 1.64 -10.83
C ALA A 154 2.14 2.60 -11.03
N GLU A 155 2.36 3.03 -12.28
CA GLU A 155 3.16 4.20 -12.61
C GLU A 155 2.21 5.37 -12.87
N ALA A 156 2.38 6.47 -12.14
CA ALA A 156 1.46 7.60 -12.15
C ALA A 156 2.20 8.94 -12.24
N THR A 157 1.73 9.83 -13.10
CA THR A 157 2.22 11.21 -13.26
C THR A 157 1.08 12.18 -12.91
N PRO A 158 1.29 13.18 -12.03
CA PRO A 158 0.24 14.13 -11.67
C PRO A 158 -0.34 14.87 -12.89
N ARG A 159 -1.64 15.15 -12.85
CA ARG A 159 -2.33 15.98 -13.85
C ARG A 159 -2.15 17.48 -13.61
#